data_AF-A0A1H6V8W2-F1
#
_entry.id   AF-A0A1H6V8W2-F1
#
_cell.length_a   1.000
_cell.length_b   1.000
_cell.length_c   1.000
_cell.angle_alpha   90.00
_cell.angle_beta   90.00
_cell.angle_gamma   90.00
#
_symmetry.space_group_name_H-M   'P 1'
#
loop_
_entity.id
_entity.type
_entity.pdbx_description
1 polymer ?
#
loop_
_entity_poly.entity_id
_entity_poly.type
_entity_poly.pdbx_seq_one_letter_code
_entity_poly.pdbx_strand_id
1 'polypeptide(L)'
;MKLFFSKENKIDLIGLLVGLIMLFIFAYIMMPNWPFIFFTAAMVFTSTLYFFIMVDEAFLKNDNKRLNKNNVLDYIISKNLFVIIFSSSLFGIVMILSSAVNSNYFDSEFLTYILIYNLFTLGADKIIFIFHNNPVKSYASGVERDIQNDIDSGVKKFIDQIPSLIIIGIFAILFFVMGYQPSIYFSFYYYIICLITLIYFLSKKKSTKK
;
A
#
# COMPACT_ATOMS: atom_id res chain seq x y z
N MET A 1 -13.48 -2.83 6.46
CA MET A 1 -13.78 -3.34 5.10
C MET A 1 -15.08 -2.83 4.51
N LYS A 2 -16.19 -2.74 5.27
CA LYS A 2 -17.47 -2.18 4.77
C LYS A 2 -17.34 -0.79 4.12
N LEU A 3 -16.38 0.04 4.54
CA LEU A 3 -16.11 1.35 3.93
C LEU A 3 -15.48 1.28 2.54
N PHE A 4 -14.60 0.30 2.30
CA PHE A 4 -13.93 0.14 1.00
C PHE A 4 -14.94 -0.25 -0.09
N PHE A 5 -16.08 -0.83 0.29
CA PHE A 5 -17.13 -1.31 -0.61
C PHE A 5 -18.52 -0.73 -0.25
N SER A 6 -18.57 0.54 0.19
CA SER A 6 -19.86 1.20 0.44
C SER A 6 -20.70 1.21 -0.84
N LYS A 7 -22.01 0.98 -0.73
CA LYS A 7 -22.91 0.77 -1.89
C LYS A 7 -22.90 1.94 -2.89
N GLU A 8 -22.72 3.16 -2.39
CA GLU A 8 -22.76 4.39 -3.19
C GLU A 8 -21.51 4.59 -4.07
N ASN A 9 -20.37 4.00 -3.71
CA ASN A 9 -19.09 4.21 -4.41
C ASN A 9 -18.59 2.96 -5.17
N LYS A 10 -19.42 1.91 -5.31
CA LYS A 10 -18.97 0.64 -5.91
C LYS A 10 -18.60 0.77 -7.38
N ILE A 11 -19.34 1.56 -8.15
CA ILE A 11 -19.10 1.74 -9.59
C ILE A 11 -17.77 2.46 -9.80
N ASP A 12 -17.53 3.55 -9.06
CA ASP A 12 -16.29 4.30 -9.11
C ASP A 12 -15.08 3.45 -8.70
N LEU A 13 -15.24 2.63 -7.67
CA LEU A 13 -14.20 1.69 -7.24
C LEU A 13 -13.89 0.64 -8.32
N ILE A 14 -14.92 0.05 -8.94
CA ILE A 14 -14.75 -0.92 -10.02
C ILE A 14 -14.06 -0.25 -11.21
N GLY A 15 -14.50 0.94 -11.60
CA GLY A 15 -13.88 1.72 -12.67
C GLY A 15 -12.40 2.02 -12.40
N LEU A 16 -12.07 2.43 -11.17
CA LEU A 16 -10.69 2.65 -10.75
C LEU A 16 -9.85 1.37 -10.80
N LEU A 17 -10.39 0.23 -10.34
CA LEU A 17 -9.69 -1.05 -10.40
C LEU A 17 -9.44 -1.53 -11.82
N VAL A 18 -10.45 -1.43 -12.68
CA VAL A 18 -10.31 -1.77 -14.10
C VAL A 18 -9.26 -0.86 -14.76
N GLY A 19 -9.31 0.45 -14.49
CA GLY A 19 -8.33 1.40 -14.99
C GLY A 19 -6.91 1.10 -14.53
N LEU A 20 -6.71 0.78 -13.25
CA LEU A 20 -5.41 0.38 -12.69
C LEU A 20 -4.89 -0.90 -13.33
N ILE A 21 -5.72 -1.93 -13.45
CA ILE A 21 -5.33 -3.21 -14.09
C ILE A 21 -4.90 -2.95 -15.54
N MET A 22 -5.69 -2.20 -16.30
CA MET A 22 -5.34 -1.86 -17.70
C MET A 22 -4.03 -1.08 -17.77
N LEU A 23 -3.83 -0.07 -16.92
CA LEU A 23 -2.60 0.72 -16.88
C LEU A 23 -1.37 -0.16 -16.60
N PHE A 24 -1.45 -1.06 -15.62
CA PHE A 24 -0.35 -1.99 -15.33
C PHE A 24 -0.12 -3.00 -16.46
N ILE A 25 -1.18 -3.52 -17.10
CA ILE A 25 -1.03 -4.39 -18.28
C ILE A 25 -0.28 -3.66 -19.40
N PHE A 26 -0.71 -2.44 -19.74
CA PHE A 26 -0.04 -1.65 -20.77
C PHE A 26 1.40 -1.33 -20.41
N ALA A 27 1.67 -0.92 -19.18
CA ALA A 27 3.04 -0.66 -18.72
C ALA A 27 3.92 -1.91 -18.83
N TYR A 28 3.39 -3.08 -18.44
CA TYR A 28 4.14 -4.33 -18.48
C TYR A 28 4.44 -4.81 -19.91
N ILE A 29 3.46 -4.69 -20.83
CA ILE A 29 3.61 -5.14 -22.23
C ILE A 29 4.38 -4.12 -23.09
N MET A 30 4.08 -2.83 -22.96
CA MET A 30 4.58 -1.80 -23.86
C MET A 30 5.92 -1.21 -23.42
N MET A 31 6.32 -1.41 -22.17
CA MET A 31 7.60 -0.90 -21.63
C MET A 31 8.53 -2.03 -21.13
N PRO A 32 8.79 -3.08 -21.94
CA PRO A 32 9.56 -4.25 -21.50
C PRO A 32 11.00 -3.90 -21.11
N ASN A 33 11.57 -2.85 -21.71
CA ASN A 33 12.93 -2.41 -21.43
C ASN A 33 13.02 -1.56 -20.15
N TRP A 34 11.90 -1.13 -19.57
CA TRP A 34 11.86 -0.19 -18.45
C TRP A 34 11.17 -0.82 -17.21
N PRO A 35 11.57 -2.03 -16.78
CA PRO A 35 10.91 -2.76 -15.69
C PRO A 35 10.98 -2.00 -14.36
N PHE A 36 12.04 -1.20 -14.16
CA PHE A 36 12.20 -0.39 -12.95
C PHE A 36 11.03 0.58 -12.73
N ILE A 37 10.44 1.16 -13.79
CA ILE A 37 9.29 2.07 -13.67
C ILE A 37 8.07 1.27 -13.20
N PHE A 38 7.84 0.11 -13.79
CA PHE A 38 6.73 -0.76 -13.43
C PHE A 38 6.79 -1.13 -11.94
N PHE A 39 7.93 -1.66 -11.49
CA PHE A 39 8.10 -2.08 -10.09
C PHE A 39 8.08 -0.89 -9.13
N THR A 40 8.60 0.27 -9.51
CA THR A 40 8.50 1.48 -8.69
C THR A 40 7.05 1.95 -8.56
N ALA A 41 6.27 1.94 -9.64
CA ALA A 41 4.85 2.23 -9.60
C ALA A 41 4.08 1.22 -8.71
N ALA A 42 4.47 -0.06 -8.75
CA ALA A 42 3.93 -1.08 -7.86
C ALA A 42 4.24 -0.81 -6.39
N MET A 43 5.48 -0.41 -6.05
CA MET A 43 5.85 0.01 -4.70
C MET A 43 5.01 1.22 -4.24
N VAL A 44 4.89 2.26 -5.07
CA VAL A 44 4.06 3.46 -4.77
C VAL A 44 2.60 3.07 -4.55
N PHE A 45 2.04 2.20 -5.38
CA PHE A 45 0.68 1.71 -5.25
C PHE A 45 0.46 1.00 -3.91
N THR A 46 1.35 0.06 -3.57
CA THR A 46 1.28 -0.70 -2.31
C THR A 46 1.39 0.21 -1.08
N SER A 47 2.30 1.20 -1.13
CA SER A 47 2.46 2.18 -0.06
C SER A 47 1.23 3.07 0.11
N THR A 48 0.67 3.56 -1.00
CA THR A 48 -0.55 4.38 -0.99
C THR A 48 -1.73 3.60 -0.41
N LEU A 49 -1.85 2.31 -0.75
CA LEU A 49 -2.90 1.45 -0.22
C LEU A 49 -2.71 1.18 1.29
N TYR A 50 -1.48 1.01 1.76
CA TYR A 50 -1.18 0.93 3.19
C TYR A 50 -1.56 2.23 3.91
N PHE A 51 -1.14 3.38 3.40
CA PHE A 51 -1.45 4.70 3.95
C PHE A 51 -2.96 4.91 4.05
N PHE A 52 -3.70 4.61 2.98
CA PHE A 52 -5.16 4.74 2.95
C PHE A 52 -5.86 3.89 4.03
N ILE A 53 -5.29 2.74 4.38
CA ILE A 53 -5.93 1.80 5.31
C ILE A 53 -5.55 2.04 6.77
N MET A 54 -4.32 2.51 7.00
CA MET A 54 -3.72 2.68 8.33
C MET A 54 -3.77 4.12 8.84
N VAL A 55 -3.83 5.12 7.96
CA VAL A 55 -3.69 6.55 8.30
C VAL A 55 -4.97 7.35 8.07
N ASP A 56 -5.81 6.95 7.13
CA ASP A 56 -7.05 7.67 6.78
C ASP A 56 -8.06 7.69 7.95
N GLU A 57 -8.50 8.89 8.35
CA GLU A 57 -9.34 9.14 9.52
C GLU A 57 -10.68 8.39 9.50
N ALA A 58 -11.27 8.11 8.34
CA ALA A 58 -12.56 7.43 8.22
C ALA A 58 -12.43 5.95 8.57
N PHE A 59 -11.29 5.33 8.25
CA PHE A 59 -10.96 3.99 8.73
C PHE A 59 -10.59 4.04 10.21
N LEU A 60 -9.83 5.04 10.63
CA LEU A 60 -9.39 5.18 12.01
C LEU A 60 -10.56 5.45 12.98
N LYS A 61 -11.55 6.27 12.63
CA LYS A 61 -12.75 6.56 13.45
C LYS A 61 -13.70 5.36 13.52
N ASN A 62 -13.87 4.62 12.43
CA ASN A 62 -14.72 3.43 12.43
C ASN A 62 -14.07 2.25 13.17
N ASP A 63 -12.75 2.11 13.08
CA ASP A 63 -12.01 1.03 13.75
C ASP A 63 -11.59 1.41 15.19
N ASN A 64 -11.50 2.71 15.55
CA ASN A 64 -11.20 3.17 16.92
C ASN A 64 -12.21 2.65 17.95
N LYS A 65 -13.48 2.50 17.58
CA LYS A 65 -14.50 1.88 18.45
C LYS A 65 -14.19 0.41 18.81
N ARG A 66 -13.30 -0.25 18.06
CA ARG A 66 -12.89 -1.66 18.26
C ARG A 66 -11.44 -1.81 18.76
N LEU A 67 -10.68 -0.72 18.81
CA LEU A 67 -9.23 -0.71 19.03
C LEU A 67 -8.86 -0.63 20.52
N ASN A 68 -9.09 -1.71 21.27
CA ASN A 68 -8.57 -1.88 22.63
C ASN A 68 -7.17 -2.52 22.65
N LYS A 69 -6.45 -2.44 23.79
CA LYS A 69 -5.09 -2.96 23.97
C LYS A 69 -4.96 -4.44 23.56
N ASN A 70 -6.04 -5.21 23.73
CA ASN A 70 -6.10 -6.63 23.40
C ASN A 70 -6.31 -6.90 21.89
N ASN A 71 -6.77 -5.92 21.11
CA ASN A 71 -7.13 -6.08 19.69
C ASN A 71 -6.16 -5.35 18.75
N VAL A 72 -5.08 -4.76 19.28
CA VAL A 72 -4.08 -4.03 18.48
C VAL A 72 -3.40 -4.97 17.48
N LEU A 73 -3.10 -6.19 17.91
CA LEU A 73 -2.46 -7.22 17.09
C LEU A 73 -3.38 -7.63 15.92
N ASP A 74 -4.62 -8.02 16.23
CA ASP A 74 -5.61 -8.42 15.21
C ASP A 74 -5.88 -7.30 14.20
N TYR A 75 -5.97 -6.06 14.69
CA TYR A 75 -6.14 -4.89 13.84
C TYR A 75 -4.98 -4.74 12.85
N ILE A 76 -3.74 -4.69 13.34
CA ILE A 76 -2.55 -4.49 12.49
C ILE A 76 -2.40 -5.66 11.51
N ILE A 77 -2.54 -6.90 11.97
CA ILE A 77 -2.41 -8.09 11.13
C ILE A 77 -3.47 -8.09 10.03
N SER A 78 -4.73 -7.84 10.36
CA SER A 78 -5.82 -7.83 9.38
C SER A 78 -5.61 -6.79 8.28
N LYS A 79 -5.20 -5.56 8.64
CA LYS A 79 -4.93 -4.50 7.65
C LYS A 79 -3.78 -4.87 6.73
N ASN A 80 -2.67 -5.36 7.30
CA ASN A 80 -1.50 -5.73 6.53
C ASN A 80 -1.75 -6.93 5.60
N LEU A 81 -2.44 -7.96 6.10
CA LEU A 81 -2.86 -9.10 5.28
C LEU A 81 -3.72 -8.65 4.11
N PHE A 82 -4.65 -7.72 4.34
CA PHE A 82 -5.44 -7.17 3.25
C PHE A 82 -4.55 -6.50 2.18
N VAL A 83 -3.60 -5.65 2.58
CA VAL A 83 -2.72 -4.96 1.61
C VAL A 83 -1.93 -5.96 0.76
N ILE A 84 -1.34 -6.97 1.39
CA ILE A 84 -0.56 -8.01 0.70
C ILE A 84 -1.46 -8.82 -0.24
N ILE A 85 -2.59 -9.34 0.26
CA ILE A 85 -3.50 -10.17 -0.55
C ILE A 85 -4.06 -9.37 -1.72
N PHE A 86 -4.45 -8.12 -1.48
CA PHE A 86 -5.05 -7.26 -2.49
C PHE A 86 -4.04 -6.91 -3.59
N SER A 87 -2.84 -6.45 -3.22
CA SER A 87 -1.79 -6.11 -4.19
C SER A 87 -1.35 -7.34 -4.98
N SER A 88 -1.08 -8.47 -4.33
CA SER A 88 -0.72 -9.72 -5.00
C SER A 88 -1.81 -10.25 -5.93
N SER A 89 -3.08 -10.14 -5.53
CA SER A 89 -4.21 -10.53 -6.41
C SER A 89 -4.30 -9.64 -7.64
N LEU A 90 -4.13 -8.32 -7.47
CA LEU A 90 -4.16 -7.37 -8.58
C LEU A 90 -3.03 -7.65 -9.57
N PHE A 91 -1.78 -7.81 -9.09
CA PHE A 91 -0.65 -8.11 -9.96
C PHE A 91 -0.72 -9.52 -10.56
N GLY A 92 -1.33 -10.48 -9.86
CA GLY A 92 -1.66 -11.80 -10.41
C GLY A 92 -2.61 -11.69 -11.61
N ILE A 93 -3.66 -10.87 -11.49
CA ILE A 93 -4.57 -10.58 -12.62
C ILE A 93 -3.83 -9.89 -13.77
N VAL A 94 -2.99 -8.90 -13.48
CA VAL A 94 -2.17 -8.22 -14.50
C VAL A 94 -1.30 -9.22 -15.26
N MET A 95 -0.61 -10.13 -14.57
CA MET A 95 0.23 -11.15 -15.20
C MET A 95 -0.58 -12.11 -16.08
N ILE A 96 -1.70 -12.63 -15.57
CA ILE A 96 -2.59 -13.56 -16.32
C ILE A 96 -3.13 -12.89 -17.58
N LEU A 97 -3.67 -11.67 -17.45
CA LEU A 97 -4.24 -10.95 -18.59
C LEU A 97 -3.16 -10.54 -19.59
N SER A 98 -1.98 -10.14 -19.12
CA SER A 98 -0.86 -9.81 -20.02
C SER A 98 -0.40 -11.04 -20.81
N SER A 99 -0.37 -12.21 -20.17
CA SER A 99 -0.04 -13.49 -20.81
C SER A 99 -1.10 -13.93 -21.82
N ALA A 100 -2.38 -13.59 -21.60
CA ALA A 100 -3.45 -13.82 -22.56
C ALA A 100 -3.34 -12.94 -23.81
N VAL A 101 -2.78 -11.73 -23.67
CA VAL A 101 -2.49 -10.83 -24.80
C VAL A 101 -1.24 -11.29 -25.56
N ASN A 102 -0.21 -11.73 -24.86
CA ASN A 102 1.00 -12.28 -25.47
C ASN A 102 1.68 -13.29 -24.53
N SER A 103 1.79 -14.54 -24.99
CA SER A 103 2.27 -15.69 -24.21
C SER A 103 3.71 -15.56 -23.72
N ASN A 104 4.51 -14.67 -24.31
CA ASN A 104 5.91 -14.45 -23.90
C ASN A 104 6.02 -13.68 -22.57
N TYR A 105 4.92 -13.19 -22.01
CA TYR A 105 4.91 -12.37 -20.79
C TYR A 105 4.55 -13.16 -19.51
N PHE A 106 4.41 -14.48 -19.58
CA PHE A 106 4.24 -15.32 -18.41
C PHE A 106 5.60 -15.54 -17.72
N ASP A 107 5.92 -14.67 -16.77
CA ASP A 107 7.14 -14.77 -15.95
C ASP A 107 6.76 -15.08 -14.50
N SER A 108 7.16 -16.26 -14.00
CA SER A 108 6.90 -16.65 -12.62
C SER A 108 7.78 -15.88 -11.62
N GLU A 109 8.93 -15.37 -12.05
CA GLU A 109 9.78 -14.52 -11.23
C GLU A 109 9.16 -13.15 -10.99
N PHE A 110 8.36 -12.65 -11.94
CA PHE A 110 7.65 -11.37 -11.82
C PHE A 110 6.85 -11.24 -10.52
N LEU A 111 6.03 -12.25 -10.18
CA LEU A 111 5.25 -12.22 -8.94
C LEU A 111 6.15 -12.30 -7.70
N THR A 112 7.27 -13.01 -7.81
CA THR A 112 8.25 -13.11 -6.73
C THR A 112 8.91 -11.75 -6.47
N TYR A 113 9.33 -11.04 -7.52
CA TYR A 113 9.89 -9.68 -7.40
C TYR A 113 8.86 -8.68 -6.87
N ILE A 114 7.62 -8.73 -7.36
CA ILE A 114 6.53 -7.89 -6.81
C ILE A 114 6.36 -8.13 -5.31
N LEU A 115 6.33 -9.40 -4.88
CA LEU A 115 6.18 -9.72 -3.47
C LEU A 115 7.36 -9.22 -2.64
N ILE A 116 8.59 -9.42 -3.12
CA ILE A 116 9.82 -8.92 -2.49
C ILE A 116 9.75 -7.40 -2.29
N TYR A 117 9.50 -6.63 -3.36
CA TYR A 117 9.49 -5.17 -3.30
C TYR A 117 8.33 -4.63 -2.47
N ASN A 118 7.17 -5.29 -2.51
CA ASN A 118 6.04 -4.95 -1.65
C ASN A 118 6.36 -5.20 -0.16
N LEU A 119 7.03 -6.30 0.19
CA LEU A 119 7.43 -6.58 1.58
C LEU A 119 8.39 -5.52 2.12
N PHE A 120 9.35 -5.07 1.31
CA PHE A 120 10.25 -3.97 1.67
C PHE A 120 9.50 -2.66 1.86
N THR A 121 8.67 -2.29 0.89
CA THR A 121 7.86 -1.06 0.94
C THR A 121 6.98 -1.03 2.19
N LEU A 122 6.25 -2.11 2.44
CA LEU A 122 5.38 -2.24 3.61
C LEU A 122 6.16 -2.29 4.92
N GLY A 123 7.38 -2.82 4.94
CA GLY A 123 8.24 -2.79 6.12
C GLY A 123 8.64 -1.35 6.47
N ALA A 124 9.11 -0.60 5.49
CA ALA A 124 9.48 0.80 5.65
C ALA A 124 8.30 1.66 6.10
N ASP A 125 7.13 1.51 5.47
CA ASP A 125 5.93 2.29 5.81
C ASP A 125 5.49 2.09 7.26
N LYS A 126 5.70 0.91 7.84
CA LYS A 126 5.43 0.66 9.26
C LYS A 126 6.36 1.48 10.15
N ILE A 127 7.65 1.54 9.82
CA ILE A 127 8.63 2.32 10.57
C ILE A 127 8.31 3.80 10.44
N ILE A 128 8.04 4.29 9.23
CA ILE A 128 7.60 5.66 8.98
C ILE A 128 6.36 5.98 9.81
N PHE A 129 5.37 5.10 9.81
CA PHE A 129 4.12 5.28 10.56
C PHE A 129 4.36 5.40 12.08
N ILE A 130 5.40 4.79 12.65
CA ILE A 130 5.74 4.97 14.06
C ILE A 130 6.10 6.43 14.35
N PHE A 131 6.90 7.06 13.47
CA PHE A 131 7.43 8.41 13.67
C PHE A 131 6.50 9.51 13.16
N HIS A 132 5.80 9.26 12.05
CA HIS A 132 4.94 10.23 11.35
C HIS A 132 3.44 10.04 11.66
N ASN A 133 3.13 9.48 12.83
CA ASN A 133 1.83 8.94 13.25
C ASN A 133 0.71 9.99 13.44
N ASN A 134 0.36 10.69 12.37
CA ASN A 134 -0.70 11.67 12.35
C ASN A 134 -1.86 11.14 11.49
N PRO A 135 -3.02 10.83 12.07
CA PRO A 135 -4.20 10.50 11.28
C PRO A 135 -4.56 11.69 10.38
N VAL A 136 -4.86 11.42 9.11
CA VAL A 136 -5.15 12.47 8.12
C VAL A 136 -6.63 12.47 7.79
N LYS A 137 -7.25 13.66 7.77
CA LYS A 137 -8.68 13.85 7.49
C LYS A 137 -9.08 13.18 6.17
N SER A 138 -10.15 12.42 6.20
CA SER A 138 -10.73 11.78 5.00
C SER A 138 -11.47 12.79 4.13
N TYR A 139 -11.61 12.47 2.85
CA TYR A 139 -12.44 13.25 1.93
C TYR A 139 -13.91 13.21 2.38
N ALA A 140 -14.60 14.35 2.26
CA ALA A 140 -16.04 14.39 2.46
C ALA A 140 -16.73 13.74 1.24
N SER A 141 -17.71 12.87 1.48
CA SER A 141 -18.53 12.26 0.42
C SER A 141 -19.96 12.79 0.49
N GLY A 142 -20.56 13.17 -0.64
CA GLY A 142 -21.97 13.55 -0.74
C GLY A 142 -22.21 14.99 -1.19
N VAL A 143 -23.39 15.53 -0.85
CA VAL A 143 -23.90 16.84 -1.30
C VAL A 143 -23.20 18.03 -0.62
N GLU A 144 -22.48 17.80 0.48
CA GLU A 144 -21.69 18.81 1.21
C GLU A 144 -20.20 18.83 0.79
N ARG A 145 -19.93 18.57 -0.48
CA ARG A 145 -18.56 18.51 -1.00
C ARG A 145 -18.02 19.91 -1.27
N ASP A 146 -17.11 20.37 -0.41
CA ASP A 146 -16.36 21.60 -0.63
C ASP A 146 -15.05 21.28 -1.37
N ILE A 147 -14.98 21.73 -2.63
CA ILE A 147 -13.87 21.48 -3.53
C ILE A 147 -12.54 22.00 -2.95
N GLN A 148 -12.56 23.16 -2.28
CA GLN A 148 -11.34 23.76 -1.73
C GLN A 148 -10.80 22.92 -0.57
N ASN A 149 -11.70 22.50 0.32
CA ASN A 149 -11.36 21.64 1.45
C ASN A 149 -10.89 20.23 1.02
N ASP A 150 -11.43 19.70 -0.09
CA ASP A 150 -10.98 18.44 -0.69
C ASP A 150 -9.55 18.57 -1.27
N ILE A 151 -9.25 19.68 -1.96
CA ILE A 151 -7.91 19.95 -2.50
C ILE A 151 -6.89 20.08 -1.36
N ASP A 152 -7.19 20.88 -0.34
CA ASP A 152 -6.29 21.10 0.79
C ASP A 152 -6.05 19.79 1.57
N SER A 153 -7.09 18.97 1.73
CA SER A 153 -6.98 17.63 2.34
C SER A 153 -6.13 16.68 1.48
N GLY A 154 -6.26 16.77 0.14
CA GLY A 154 -5.45 15.99 -0.79
C GLY A 154 -3.97 16.37 -0.77
N VAL A 155 -3.66 17.67 -0.78
CA VAL A 155 -2.29 18.18 -0.68
C VAL A 155 -1.66 17.76 0.65
N LYS A 156 -2.41 17.85 1.74
CA LYS A 156 -1.92 17.41 3.05
C LYS A 156 -1.61 15.90 3.07
N LYS A 157 -2.50 15.06 2.53
CA LYS A 157 -2.25 13.62 2.38
C LYS A 157 -1.00 13.33 1.56
N PHE A 158 -0.79 14.07 0.47
CA PHE A 158 0.39 13.91 -0.36
C PHE A 158 1.67 14.28 0.40
N ILE A 159 1.67 15.39 1.15
CA ILE A 159 2.80 15.79 1.99
C ILE A 159 3.11 14.72 3.03
N ASP A 160 2.08 14.16 3.68
CA ASP A 160 2.25 13.09 4.68
C ASP A 160 2.77 11.77 4.07
N GLN A 161 2.70 11.59 2.75
CA GLN A 161 3.27 10.45 2.01
C GLN A 161 4.72 10.67 1.56
N ILE A 162 5.24 11.89 1.63
CA ILE A 162 6.63 12.20 1.19
C ILE A 162 7.68 11.28 1.83
N PRO A 163 7.64 10.97 3.15
CA PRO A 163 8.62 10.06 3.74
C PRO A 163 8.63 8.68 3.07
N SER A 164 7.45 8.14 2.73
CA SER A 164 7.31 6.87 2.02
C SER A 164 7.86 6.94 0.61
N LEU A 165 7.56 8.02 -0.11
CA LEU A 165 8.09 8.24 -1.47
C LEU A 165 9.62 8.36 -1.50
N ILE A 166 10.22 9.01 -0.50
CA ILE A 166 11.68 9.09 -0.37
C ILE A 166 12.29 7.69 -0.19
N ILE A 167 11.73 6.86 0.70
CA ILE A 167 12.23 5.49 0.92
C ILE A 167 12.02 4.63 -0.33
N ILE A 168 10.90 4.76 -1.04
CA ILE A 168 10.69 4.06 -2.31
C ILE A 168 11.75 4.47 -3.34
N GLY A 169 12.11 5.76 -3.41
CA GLY A 169 13.20 6.24 -4.25
C GLY A 169 14.54 5.59 -3.90
N ILE A 170 14.85 5.47 -2.60
CA ILE A 170 16.06 4.78 -2.12
C ILE A 170 16.02 3.28 -2.51
N PHE A 171 14.89 2.61 -2.35
CA PHE A 171 14.72 1.22 -2.78
C PHE A 171 14.85 1.05 -4.30
N ALA A 172 14.32 1.98 -5.09
CA ALA A 172 14.48 1.96 -6.53
C ALA A 172 15.96 2.06 -6.94
N ILE A 173 16.72 2.95 -6.29
CA ILE A 173 18.18 3.05 -6.49
C ILE A 173 18.86 1.73 -6.08
N LEU A 174 18.54 1.22 -4.89
CA LEU A 174 19.16 0.02 -4.36
C LEU A 174 18.92 -1.22 -5.26
N PHE A 175 17.68 -1.43 -5.70
CA PHE A 175 17.30 -2.62 -6.47
C PHE A 175 17.67 -2.51 -7.95
N PHE A 176 17.48 -1.35 -8.58
CA PHE A 176 17.62 -1.20 -10.04
C PHE A 176 18.91 -0.53 -10.49
N VAL A 177 19.54 0.31 -9.66
CA VAL A 177 20.81 0.98 -10.01
C VAL A 177 22.01 0.22 -9.42
N MET A 178 21.92 -0.16 -8.14
CA MET A 178 22.99 -0.91 -7.47
C MET A 178 22.89 -2.43 -7.69
N GLY A 179 21.77 -2.91 -8.24
CA GLY A 179 21.57 -4.33 -8.56
C GLY A 179 21.41 -5.23 -7.34
N TYR A 180 20.99 -4.69 -6.19
CA TYR A 180 20.73 -5.52 -5.01
C TYR A 180 19.45 -6.34 -5.20
N GLN A 181 19.58 -7.67 -5.19
CA GLN A 181 18.48 -8.61 -5.34
C GLN A 181 18.24 -9.35 -4.03
N PRO A 182 17.38 -8.83 -3.13
CA PRO A 182 17.10 -9.50 -1.87
C PRO A 182 16.34 -10.81 -2.11
N SER A 183 16.70 -11.84 -1.35
CA SER A 183 15.92 -13.08 -1.37
C SER A 183 14.53 -12.87 -0.76
N ILE A 184 13.57 -13.70 -1.16
CA ILE A 184 12.22 -13.67 -0.58
C ILE A 184 12.27 -13.91 0.95
N TYR A 185 13.15 -14.79 1.42
CA TYR A 185 13.32 -15.07 2.85
C TYR A 185 13.82 -13.83 3.62
N PHE A 186 14.81 -13.12 3.07
CA PHE A 186 15.30 -11.87 3.69
C PHE A 186 14.21 -10.81 3.73
N SER A 187 13.42 -10.69 2.66
CA SER A 187 12.30 -9.75 2.55
C SER A 187 11.22 -10.03 3.59
N PHE A 188 10.86 -11.30 3.79
CA PHE A 188 9.93 -11.71 4.85
C PHE A 188 10.48 -11.42 6.24
N TYR A 189 11.74 -11.73 6.49
CA TYR A 189 12.40 -11.47 7.77
C TYR A 189 12.38 -9.97 8.11
N TYR A 190 12.81 -9.12 7.16
CA TYR A 190 12.76 -7.67 7.28
C TYR A 190 11.35 -7.17 7.60
N TYR A 191 10.36 -7.65 6.85
CA TYR A 191 8.95 -7.30 7.04
C TYR A 191 8.44 -7.67 8.44
N ILE A 192 8.74 -8.88 8.92
CA ILE A 192 8.31 -9.36 10.24
C ILE A 192 8.92 -8.51 11.35
N ILE A 193 10.21 -8.15 11.26
CA ILE A 193 10.86 -7.27 12.24
C ILE A 193 10.16 -5.91 12.29
N CYS A 194 9.88 -5.31 11.12
CA CYS A 194 9.18 -4.03 11.07
C CYS A 194 7.76 -4.12 11.66
N LEU A 195 7.06 -5.24 11.42
CA LEU A 195 5.73 -5.51 11.98
C LEU A 195 5.77 -5.62 13.51
N ILE A 196 6.70 -6.41 14.06
CA ILE A 196 6.88 -6.56 15.51
C ILE A 196 7.20 -5.20 16.15
N THR A 197 8.07 -4.43 15.51
CA THR A 197 8.46 -3.08 15.98
C THR A 197 7.23 -2.17 16.06
N LEU A 198 6.40 -2.14 15.02
CA LEU A 198 5.16 -1.36 15.02
C LEU A 198 4.19 -1.77 16.13
N ILE A 199 3.98 -3.08 16.31
CA ILE A 199 3.09 -3.61 17.36
C ILE A 199 3.58 -3.19 18.75
N TYR A 200 4.89 -3.29 19.00
CA TYR A 200 5.50 -2.89 20.27
C TYR A 200 5.28 -1.40 20.57
N PHE A 201 5.60 -0.52 19.62
CA PHE A 201 5.45 0.93 19.80
C PHE A 201 3.99 1.36 20.01
N LEU A 202 3.05 0.81 19.23
CA LEU A 202 1.63 1.11 19.39
C LEU A 202 1.07 0.62 20.72
N SER A 203 1.50 -0.57 21.17
CA SER A 203 1.08 -1.12 22.46
C SER A 203 1.59 -0.30 23.64
N LYS A 204 2.83 0.22 23.54
CA LYS A 204 3.45 1.11 24.55
C LYS A 204 2.73 2.46 24.63
N LYS A 205 2.46 3.12 23.49
CA LYS A 205 1.78 4.42 23.40
C LYS A 205 0.37 4.39 24.00
N LYS A 206 -0.34 3.26 23.91
CA LYS A 206 -1.66 3.08 24.56
C LYS A 206 -1.57 2.82 26.06
N SER A 207 -0.46 2.26 26.55
CA SER A 207 -0.27 2.00 27.98
C SER A 207 0.03 3.27 28.79
N THR A 208 0.55 4.31 28.15
CA THR A 208 0.92 5.61 28.76
C THR A 208 -0.21 6.63 28.75
N LYS A 209 -1.32 6.35 28.05
CA LYS A 209 -2.53 7.19 28.02
C LYS A 209 -3.64 6.71 28.98
N LYS A 210 -3.33 5.79 29.89
CA LYS A 210 -4.17 5.43 31.04
C LYS A 210 -3.67 6.18 32.26
#